data_AF-A0A842UJP9-F1
#
_entry.id   AF-A0A842UJP9-F1
#
_cell.length_a   1.000
_cell.length_b   1.000
_cell.length_c   1.000
_cell.angle_alpha   90.00
_cell.angle_beta   90.00
_cell.angle_gamma   90.00
#
_symmetry.space_group_name_H-M   'P 1'
#
loop_
_entity.id
_entity.type
_entity.pdbx_description
1 polymer ?
#
loop_
_entity_poly.entity_id
_entity_poly.type
_entity_poly.pdbx_seq_one_letter_code
_entity_poly.pdbx_strand_id
1 'polypeptide(L)'
;MVLTRQRKIPEDKLKFFYLDRGLTDKEIAEKLGCTQQAVYLARRKFKIDSLSKKERNSKLIKISKRQEEILRGSLLGDAYLSPEGEFDIQHGSKQFGYLLWLFNNLQPYFGEIRNVRTCKRIRSCAHDFGIKLRKEYYSKGKKTITREILDKLSALSLAVWFMDDGQVLPSGNQSRIATCDFTKEENILICEYLKDKWNIEAQVGFNGKYPQIVMNKEATQKLVGLIRLHVPVEMRYKLRPACGISLYLSGGMEFKKDLGSNWRQWLTDQLAPINMETIDPVKIEPPDEEGAPIQHSITDIKIEGKFDQVRSLVRNIFFRKDMFAIQLSDGMVVYYDESVQKGAGTLAEVWESFREGKPVYLVSELPRAKIPSWLIGETTAIFFNFEELINYLKNKDQVLQDIHNAIEIRNKTFEGIYHRG
;
A
#
# COMPACT_ATOMS: atom_id res chain seq x y z
N MET A 1 27.72 7.99 -44.51
CA MET A 1 26.64 8.91 -44.09
C MET A 1 27.21 10.31 -43.91
N VAL A 2 26.73 11.27 -44.69
CA VAL A 2 27.22 12.65 -44.72
C VAL A 2 26.73 13.39 -43.47
N LEU A 3 27.65 13.78 -42.58
CA LEU A 3 27.37 14.70 -41.48
C LEU A 3 27.20 16.12 -42.06
N THR A 4 25.95 16.50 -42.32
CA THR A 4 25.59 17.84 -42.82
C THR A 4 26.00 18.96 -41.86
N ARG A 5 26.54 20.03 -42.46
CA ARG A 5 26.95 21.32 -41.86
C ARG A 5 26.05 21.81 -40.73
N GLN A 6 26.68 22.32 -39.66
CA GLN A 6 26.08 22.95 -38.48
C GLN A 6 24.86 23.83 -38.80
N ARG A 7 23.64 23.32 -38.57
CA ARG A 7 22.50 24.19 -38.28
C ARG A 7 22.78 24.84 -36.93
N LYS A 8 22.90 26.18 -36.89
CA LYS A 8 23.05 26.94 -35.64
C LYS A 8 21.96 26.48 -34.66
N ILE A 9 22.36 26.05 -33.46
CA ILE A 9 21.40 25.68 -32.41
C ILE A 9 20.64 26.95 -32.00
N PRO A 10 19.31 27.02 -32.18
CA PRO A 10 18.53 28.19 -31.79
C PRO A 10 18.56 28.38 -30.27
N GLU A 11 18.61 29.64 -29.82
CA GLU A 11 18.67 29.98 -28.39
C GLU A 11 17.46 29.41 -27.63
N ASP A 12 16.25 29.63 -28.12
CA ASP A 12 15.02 29.17 -27.46
C ASP A 12 14.97 27.66 -27.32
N LYS A 13 15.43 26.94 -28.35
CA LYS A 13 15.48 25.47 -28.33
C LYS A 13 16.50 24.96 -27.31
N LEU A 14 17.65 25.64 -27.18
CA LEU A 14 18.66 25.31 -26.20
C LEU A 14 18.21 25.63 -24.78
N LYS A 15 17.56 26.79 -24.57
CA LYS A 15 16.94 27.14 -23.28
C LYS A 15 15.88 26.13 -22.89
N PHE A 16 14.99 25.76 -23.80
CA PHE A 16 13.97 24.75 -23.54
C PHE A 16 14.56 23.40 -23.12
N PHE A 17 15.55 22.88 -23.85
CA PHE A 17 16.12 21.58 -23.48
C PHE A 17 16.96 21.62 -22.22
N TYR A 18 17.74 22.68 -22.00
CA TYR A 18 18.65 22.76 -20.87
C TYR A 18 17.95 23.24 -19.60
N LEU A 19 17.20 24.35 -19.70
CA LEU A 19 16.56 25.00 -18.57
C LEU A 19 15.17 24.43 -18.25
N ASP A 20 14.37 24.02 -19.23
CA ASP A 20 13.02 23.50 -18.91
C ASP A 20 13.02 21.98 -18.77
N ARG A 21 13.75 21.29 -19.66
CA ARG A 21 13.85 19.82 -19.64
C ARG A 21 15.02 19.28 -18.84
N GLY A 22 15.92 20.13 -18.34
CA GLY A 22 17.03 19.70 -17.48
C GLY A 22 18.06 18.78 -18.13
N LEU A 23 18.10 18.71 -19.47
CA LEU A 23 19.00 17.81 -20.20
C LEU A 23 20.47 18.25 -20.08
N THR A 24 21.37 17.28 -20.12
CA THR A 24 22.82 17.49 -20.20
C THR A 24 23.24 17.89 -21.61
N ASP A 25 24.43 18.50 -21.73
CA ASP A 25 24.99 18.88 -23.04
C ASP A 25 25.11 17.65 -23.97
N LYS A 26 25.33 16.45 -23.40
CA LYS A 26 25.40 15.18 -24.14
C LYS A 26 24.03 14.75 -24.68
N GLU A 27 23.00 14.72 -23.84
CA GLU A 27 21.64 14.33 -24.25
C GLU A 27 21.06 15.31 -25.28
N ILE A 28 21.34 16.61 -25.12
CA ILE A 28 20.97 17.63 -26.12
C ILE A 28 21.69 17.38 -27.44
N ALA A 29 22.98 17.04 -27.39
CA ALA A 29 23.76 16.76 -28.58
C ALA A 29 23.22 15.56 -29.36
N GLU A 30 22.92 14.46 -28.66
CA GLU A 30 22.26 13.28 -29.23
C GLU A 30 20.90 13.64 -29.85
N LYS A 31 20.07 14.39 -29.12
CA LYS A 31 18.72 14.80 -29.55
C LYS A 31 18.71 15.78 -30.73
N LEU A 32 19.78 16.55 -30.90
CA LEU A 32 19.96 17.50 -32.00
C LEU A 32 20.82 16.95 -33.14
N GLY A 33 21.36 15.74 -33.01
CA GLY A 33 22.27 15.15 -34.00
C GLY A 33 23.56 15.97 -34.20
N CYS A 34 24.11 16.52 -33.12
CA CYS A 34 25.32 17.35 -33.15
C CYS A 34 26.34 16.89 -32.10
N THR A 35 27.49 17.56 -32.00
CA THR A 35 28.51 17.21 -31.01
C THR A 35 28.23 17.89 -29.67
N GLN A 36 28.62 17.25 -28.56
CA GLN A 36 28.54 17.84 -27.22
C GLN A 36 29.27 19.18 -27.14
N GLN A 37 30.41 19.31 -27.83
CA GLN A 37 31.17 20.55 -27.92
C GLN A 37 30.37 21.68 -28.58
N ALA A 38 29.55 21.37 -29.60
CA ALA A 38 28.70 22.38 -30.25
C ALA A 38 27.62 22.91 -29.28
N VAL A 39 27.03 22.03 -28.46
CA VAL A 39 26.06 22.41 -27.43
C VAL A 39 26.73 23.26 -26.34
N TYR A 40 27.90 22.86 -25.86
CA TYR A 40 28.67 23.62 -24.87
C TYR A 40 29.00 25.04 -25.36
N LEU A 41 29.53 25.18 -26.58
CA LEU A 41 29.85 26.47 -27.17
C LEU A 41 28.59 27.33 -27.36
N ALA A 42 27.47 26.72 -27.77
CA ALA A 42 26.20 27.42 -27.90
C ALA A 42 25.70 27.96 -26.54
N ARG A 43 25.77 27.17 -25.45
CA ARG A 43 25.40 27.66 -24.11
C ARG A 43 26.26 28.84 -23.68
N ARG A 44 27.58 28.76 -23.87
CA ARG A 44 28.51 29.86 -23.53
C ARG A 44 28.20 31.11 -24.33
N LYS A 45 27.88 30.97 -25.62
CA LYS A 45 27.48 32.08 -26.49
C LYS A 45 26.20 32.79 -25.99
N PHE A 46 25.20 32.01 -25.57
CA PHE A 46 23.92 32.54 -25.07
C PHE A 46 23.91 32.82 -23.57
N LYS A 47 25.08 32.75 -22.89
CA LYS A 47 25.22 32.98 -21.44
C LYS A 47 24.28 32.10 -20.60
N ILE A 48 24.07 30.85 -21.01
CA ILE A 48 23.27 29.87 -20.26
C ILE A 48 24.19 29.17 -19.26
N ASP A 49 24.04 29.50 -17.98
CA ASP A 49 24.83 28.93 -16.89
C ASP A 49 24.63 27.41 -16.77
N SER A 50 25.67 26.72 -16.31
CA SER A 50 25.60 25.27 -16.11
C SER A 50 24.74 24.94 -14.90
N LEU A 51 23.78 24.02 -15.09
CA LEU A 51 23.01 23.48 -13.98
C LEU A 51 23.85 22.47 -13.19
N SER A 52 23.77 22.52 -11.87
CA SER A 52 24.22 21.47 -10.97
C SER A 52 23.36 20.20 -11.11
N LYS A 53 23.83 19.06 -10.58
CA LYS A 53 23.03 17.82 -10.55
C LYS A 53 21.69 18.03 -9.85
N LYS A 54 21.69 18.74 -8.72
CA LYS A 54 20.50 19.07 -7.93
C LYS A 54 19.48 19.89 -8.72
N GLU A 55 19.93 20.92 -9.44
CA GLU A 55 19.05 21.76 -10.25
C GLU A 55 18.44 20.98 -11.42
N ARG A 56 19.21 20.06 -12.04
CA ARG A 56 18.66 19.16 -13.06
C ARG A 56 17.62 18.21 -12.47
N ASN A 57 17.93 17.55 -11.35
CA ASN A 57 17.01 16.63 -10.68
C ASN A 57 15.70 17.33 -10.31
N SER A 58 15.76 18.57 -9.82
CA SER A 58 14.59 19.36 -9.42
C SER A 58 13.68 19.76 -10.60
N LYS A 59 14.20 19.68 -11.83
CA LYS A 59 13.45 19.89 -13.06
C LYS A 59 12.87 18.59 -13.60
N LEU A 60 13.67 17.54 -13.60
CA LEU A 60 13.34 16.21 -14.13
C LEU A 60 12.36 15.44 -13.24
N ILE A 61 12.50 15.56 -11.93
CA ILE A 61 11.74 14.79 -10.95
C ILE A 61 10.68 15.72 -10.35
N LYS A 62 9.41 15.38 -10.58
CA LYS A 62 8.29 16.04 -9.93
C LYS A 62 7.78 15.14 -8.82
N ILE A 63 7.90 15.61 -7.59
CA ILE A 63 7.41 14.91 -6.41
C ILE A 63 5.88 15.00 -6.40
N SER A 64 5.22 13.86 -6.45
CA SER A 64 3.76 13.79 -6.32
C SER A 64 3.34 14.01 -4.86
N LYS A 65 2.08 14.40 -4.66
CA LYS A 65 1.50 14.54 -3.31
C LYS A 65 1.67 13.27 -2.47
N ARG A 66 1.42 12.10 -3.08
CA ARG A 66 1.59 10.79 -2.40
C ARG A 66 3.03 10.56 -1.95
N GLN A 67 4.01 10.90 -2.78
CA GLN A 67 5.43 10.77 -2.42
C GLN A 67 5.81 11.70 -1.28
N GLU A 68 5.33 12.94 -1.31
CA GLU A 68 5.52 13.87 -0.21
C GLU A 68 4.90 13.33 1.09
N GLU A 69 3.67 12.81 1.05
CA GLU A 69 2.99 12.22 2.20
C GLU A 69 3.78 11.04 2.80
N ILE A 70 4.31 10.14 1.95
CA ILE A 70 5.15 9.02 2.39
C ILE A 70 6.44 9.54 3.04
N LEU A 71 7.16 10.44 2.36
CA LEU A 71 8.44 10.96 2.85
C LEU A 71 8.30 11.74 4.16
N ARG A 72 7.22 12.50 4.32
CA ARG A 72 6.92 13.18 5.60
C ARG A 72 6.68 12.18 6.72
N GLY A 73 5.98 11.07 6.45
CA GLY A 73 5.81 9.99 7.43
C GLY A 73 7.13 9.34 7.81
N SER A 74 7.95 8.94 6.82
CA SER A 74 9.21 8.27 7.09
C SER A 74 10.22 9.14 7.84
N LEU A 75 10.16 10.48 7.71
CA LEU A 75 11.05 11.39 8.46
C LEU A 75 10.80 11.36 9.97
N LEU A 76 9.57 11.09 10.41
CA LEU A 76 9.28 10.88 11.82
C LEU A 76 9.76 9.51 12.32
N GLY A 77 9.97 8.56 11.41
CA GLY A 77 10.54 7.24 11.70
C GLY A 77 11.93 7.02 11.13
N ASP A 78 12.07 5.98 10.30
CA ASP A 78 13.35 5.38 9.94
C ASP A 78 14.17 6.19 8.92
N ALA A 79 13.57 7.18 8.23
CA ALA A 79 14.28 7.94 7.21
C ALA A 79 15.24 8.98 7.82
N TYR A 80 16.43 9.07 7.26
CA TYR A 80 17.36 10.16 7.48
C TYR A 80 17.42 11.09 6.26
N LEU A 81 17.58 12.39 6.49
CA LEU A 81 17.75 13.40 5.45
C LEU A 81 19.09 14.11 5.62
N SER A 82 19.96 13.98 4.61
CA SER A 82 21.29 14.60 4.63
C SER A 82 21.22 16.13 4.52
N PRO A 83 22.28 16.87 4.90
CA PRO A 83 22.38 18.32 4.66
C PRO A 83 22.20 18.71 3.18
N GLU A 84 22.54 17.82 2.25
CA GLU A 84 22.40 17.97 0.80
C GLU A 84 20.98 17.63 0.29
N GLY A 85 20.06 17.25 1.18
CA GLY A 85 18.67 16.94 0.85
C GLY A 85 18.50 15.56 0.22
N GLU A 86 19.39 14.61 0.53
CA GLU A 86 19.27 13.21 0.14
C GLU A 86 18.59 12.41 1.24
N PHE A 87 17.48 11.76 0.90
CA PHE A 87 16.83 10.79 1.78
C PHE A 87 17.63 9.49 1.81
N ASP A 88 17.73 8.90 2.99
CA ASP A 88 18.37 7.64 3.26
C ASP A 88 17.43 6.79 4.12
N ILE A 89 16.97 5.67 3.57
CA ILE A 89 16.01 4.77 4.24
C ILE A 89 16.63 3.37 4.26
N GLN A 90 16.60 2.74 5.43
CA GLN A 90 17.19 1.42 5.67
C GLN A 90 16.20 0.54 6.43
N HIS A 91 16.05 -0.71 5.98
CA HIS A 91 15.28 -1.72 6.71
C HIS A 91 16.01 -3.06 6.74
N GLY A 92 15.81 -3.82 7.81
CA GLY A 92 16.34 -5.17 7.94
C GLY A 92 15.67 -6.17 7.00
N SER A 93 16.27 -7.35 6.82
CA SER A 93 15.79 -8.37 5.87
C SER A 93 14.32 -8.78 6.08
N LYS A 94 13.85 -8.81 7.33
CA LYS A 94 12.44 -9.14 7.66
C LYS A 94 11.43 -8.12 7.12
N GLN A 95 11.86 -6.88 6.91
CA GLN A 95 11.03 -5.77 6.40
C GLN A 95 11.39 -5.41 4.96
N PHE A 96 12.02 -6.32 4.21
CA PHE A 96 12.38 -6.04 2.83
C PHE A 96 11.17 -5.75 1.94
N GLY A 97 10.05 -6.43 2.15
CA GLY A 97 8.81 -6.15 1.43
C GLY A 97 8.32 -4.71 1.59
N TYR A 98 8.45 -4.17 2.81
CA TYR A 98 8.14 -2.76 3.08
C TYR A 98 9.12 -1.80 2.39
N LEU A 99 10.43 -2.09 2.42
CA LEU A 99 11.42 -1.30 1.68
C LEU A 99 11.13 -1.30 0.16
N LEU A 100 10.69 -2.44 -0.39
CA LEU A 100 10.28 -2.55 -1.79
C LEU A 100 9.02 -1.74 -2.09
N TRP A 101 8.04 -1.74 -1.18
CA TRP A 101 6.86 -0.88 -1.28
C TRP A 101 7.25 0.61 -1.29
N LEU A 102 8.14 1.05 -0.39
CA LEU A 102 8.67 2.41 -0.38
C LEU A 102 9.39 2.73 -1.69
N PHE A 103 10.31 1.87 -2.12
CA PHE A 103 11.07 2.03 -3.36
C PHE A 103 10.15 2.25 -4.58
N ASN A 104 9.12 1.42 -4.72
CA ASN A 104 8.17 1.50 -5.84
C ASN A 104 7.33 2.80 -5.80
N ASN A 105 6.84 3.19 -4.62
CA ASN A 105 6.04 4.42 -4.49
C ASN A 105 6.88 5.70 -4.66
N LEU A 106 8.19 5.63 -4.43
CA LEU A 106 9.09 6.78 -4.44
C LEU A 106 9.88 6.94 -5.75
N GLN A 107 9.64 6.10 -6.76
CA GLN A 107 10.21 6.29 -8.10
C GLN A 107 9.65 7.53 -8.81
N PRO A 108 10.46 8.29 -9.56
CA PRO A 108 11.87 8.06 -9.88
C PRO A 108 12.84 8.80 -8.92
N TYR A 109 12.39 9.23 -7.75
CA TYR A 109 13.22 10.05 -6.85
C TYR A 109 14.36 9.27 -6.18
N PHE A 110 14.17 7.96 -6.02
CA PHE A 110 15.14 7.06 -5.37
C PHE A 110 15.92 6.22 -6.38
N GLY A 111 17.22 6.09 -6.13
CA GLY A 111 18.07 5.16 -6.88
C GLY A 111 17.88 3.71 -6.42
N GLU A 112 18.66 2.82 -7.03
CA GLU A 112 18.59 1.37 -6.81
C GLU A 112 18.69 0.94 -5.34
N ILE A 113 18.06 -0.20 -5.03
CA ILE A 113 18.18 -0.87 -3.74
C ILE A 113 19.58 -1.46 -3.61
N ARG A 114 20.25 -1.15 -2.49
CA ARG A 114 21.59 -1.66 -2.18
C ARG A 114 21.59 -2.52 -0.93
N ASN A 115 22.36 -3.61 -0.96
CA ASN A 115 22.62 -4.44 0.22
C ASN A 115 23.71 -3.78 1.08
N VAL A 116 23.45 -3.62 2.38
CA VAL A 116 24.39 -3.01 3.34
C VAL A 116 24.47 -3.91 4.58
N ARG A 117 25.51 -4.75 4.66
CA ARG A 117 25.73 -5.71 5.77
C ARG A 117 24.45 -6.50 6.13
N THR A 118 23.74 -6.08 7.17
CA THR A 118 22.55 -6.73 7.74
C THR A 118 21.23 -6.09 7.31
N CYS A 119 21.27 -5.01 6.53
CA CYS A 119 20.08 -4.29 6.05
C CYS A 119 20.13 -4.06 4.54
N LYS A 120 18.99 -3.61 4.02
CA LYS A 120 18.85 -3.09 2.65
C LYS A 120 18.53 -1.61 2.72
N ARG A 121 19.01 -0.87 1.73
CA ARG A 121 19.01 0.59 1.71
C ARG A 121 18.55 1.13 0.37
N ILE A 122 17.77 2.21 0.41
CA ILE A 122 17.50 3.07 -0.74
C ILE A 122 17.97 4.50 -0.42
N ARG A 123 18.46 5.21 -1.43
CA ARG A 123 18.85 6.63 -1.29
C ARG A 123 18.24 7.45 -2.41
N SER A 124 17.71 8.62 -2.08
CA SER A 124 17.30 9.58 -3.11
C SER A 124 18.50 10.29 -3.72
N CYS A 125 18.29 10.87 -4.90
CA CYS A 125 19.22 11.88 -5.40
C CYS A 125 19.05 13.22 -4.64
N ALA A 126 20.06 14.09 -4.73
CA ALA A 126 19.96 15.46 -4.20
C ALA A 126 18.90 16.26 -4.96
N HIS A 127 18.02 16.95 -4.22
CA HIS A 127 16.86 17.65 -4.78
C HIS A 127 16.40 18.79 -3.86
N ASP A 128 15.88 19.89 -4.42
CA ASP A 128 15.49 21.08 -3.64
C ASP A 128 14.36 20.80 -2.65
N PHE A 129 13.44 19.89 -2.98
CA PHE A 129 12.43 19.36 -2.05
C PHE A 129 13.05 18.81 -0.75
N GLY A 130 14.09 17.97 -0.85
CA GLY A 130 14.79 17.44 0.33
C GLY A 130 15.47 18.55 1.13
N ILE A 131 16.07 19.54 0.47
CA ILE A 131 16.66 20.70 1.16
C ILE A 131 15.61 21.50 1.95
N LYS A 132 14.41 21.70 1.37
CA LYS A 132 13.30 22.38 2.05
C LYS A 132 12.86 21.60 3.29
N LEU A 133 12.62 20.29 3.15
CA LEU A 133 12.25 19.44 4.28
C LEU A 133 13.35 19.36 5.34
N ARG A 134 14.63 19.40 4.96
CA ARG A 134 15.75 19.40 5.91
C ARG A 134 15.74 20.63 6.81
N LYS A 135 15.31 21.79 6.28
CA LYS A 135 15.14 23.02 7.07
C LYS A 135 13.93 22.95 8.00
N GLU A 136 12.87 22.27 7.58
CA GLU A 136 11.67 22.05 8.41
C GLU A 136 11.98 21.09 9.58
N TYR A 137 12.51 19.90 9.28
CA TYR A 137 12.57 18.79 10.23
C TYR A 137 13.82 18.75 11.11
N TYR A 138 14.82 19.60 10.87
CA TYR A 138 16.07 19.51 11.61
C TYR A 138 16.58 20.87 12.06
N SER A 139 16.88 20.97 13.35
CA SER A 139 17.55 22.10 13.98
C SER A 139 18.90 21.67 14.53
N LYS A 140 19.96 22.43 14.23
CA LYS A 140 21.35 22.15 14.66
C LYS A 140 21.80 20.70 14.35
N GLY A 141 21.34 20.13 13.24
CA GLY A 141 21.69 18.79 12.80
C GLY A 141 20.88 17.65 13.42
N LYS A 142 20.03 17.92 14.42
CA LYS A 142 19.15 16.93 15.04
C LYS A 142 17.72 17.03 14.49
N LYS A 143 17.03 15.90 14.31
CA LYS A 143 15.59 15.89 14.00
C LYS A 143 14.81 16.56 15.13
N THR A 144 13.83 17.37 14.76
CA THR A 144 12.93 18.06 15.69
C THR A 144 11.50 18.01 15.17
N ILE A 145 10.53 18.01 16.08
CA ILE A 145 9.10 18.04 15.76
C ILE A 145 8.50 19.38 16.21
N THR A 146 7.67 19.95 15.35
CA THR A 146 6.88 21.14 15.63
C THR A 146 5.42 20.90 15.26
N ARG A 147 4.52 21.76 15.72
CA ARG A 147 3.09 21.60 15.40
C ARG A 147 2.83 21.73 13.90
N GLU A 148 3.52 22.65 13.25
CA GLU A 148 3.46 22.86 11.79
C GLU A 148 3.88 21.61 10.99
N ILE A 149 4.86 20.85 11.50
CA ILE A 149 5.27 19.58 10.88
C ILE A 149 4.15 18.55 11.01
N LEU A 150 3.60 18.40 12.22
CA LEU A 150 2.57 17.41 12.51
C LEU A 150 1.27 17.70 11.74
N ASP A 151 0.87 18.97 11.65
CA ASP A 151 -0.34 19.37 10.93
C ASP A 151 -0.26 19.10 9.41
N LYS A 152 0.94 18.93 8.85
CA LYS A 152 1.13 18.51 7.44
C LYS A 152 0.98 17.00 7.20
N LEU A 153 0.93 16.18 8.26
CA LEU A 153 0.83 14.73 8.11
C LEU A 153 -0.59 14.31 7.69
N SER A 154 -0.70 13.53 6.62
CA SER A 154 -1.95 12.88 6.21
C SER A 154 -2.16 11.56 6.96
N ALA A 155 -3.30 10.89 6.73
CA ALA A 155 -3.52 9.52 7.19
C ALA A 155 -2.44 8.55 6.64
N LEU A 156 -1.99 8.76 5.38
CA LEU A 156 -0.90 8.00 4.79
C LEU A 156 0.44 8.30 5.49
N SER A 157 0.73 9.57 5.81
CA SER A 157 1.95 9.93 6.53
C SER A 157 1.98 9.32 7.94
N LEU A 158 0.84 9.33 8.64
CA LEU A 158 0.69 8.69 9.95
C LEU A 158 0.82 7.17 9.86
N ALA A 159 0.28 6.56 8.79
CA ALA A 159 0.45 5.12 8.53
C ALA A 159 1.92 4.76 8.36
N VAL A 160 2.67 5.51 7.55
CA VAL A 160 4.10 5.30 7.32
C VAL A 160 4.89 5.45 8.61
N TRP A 161 4.64 6.50 9.39
CA TRP A 161 5.29 6.66 10.68
C TRP A 161 5.00 5.49 11.63
N PHE A 162 3.74 5.02 11.69
CA PHE A 162 3.38 3.85 12.49
C PHE A 162 4.02 2.55 11.96
N MET A 163 4.20 2.41 10.65
CA MET A 163 4.90 1.27 10.07
C MET A 163 6.39 1.27 10.43
N ASP A 164 7.02 2.43 10.57
CA ASP A 164 8.42 2.54 10.98
C ASP A 164 8.55 2.22 12.49
N ASP A 165 7.90 3.00 13.35
CA ASP A 165 8.14 2.98 14.81
C ASP A 165 6.98 2.45 15.66
N GLY A 166 5.83 2.25 15.04
CA GLY A 166 4.61 1.80 15.70
C GLY A 166 4.51 0.28 15.83
N GLN A 167 3.70 -0.14 16.81
CA GLN A 167 3.15 -1.50 16.89
C GLN A 167 1.91 -1.54 17.78
N VAL A 168 0.96 -2.39 17.41
CA VAL A 168 -0.10 -2.88 18.29
C VAL A 168 0.48 -4.00 19.15
N LEU A 169 0.15 -4.02 20.45
CA LEU A 169 0.56 -5.10 21.34
C LEU A 169 -0.22 -6.39 21.03
N PRO A 170 0.33 -7.58 21.31
CA PRO A 170 -0.34 -8.86 21.03
C PRO A 170 -1.74 -9.02 21.63
N SER A 171 -2.10 -8.25 22.66
CA SER A 171 -3.46 -8.25 23.22
C SER A 171 -4.48 -7.50 22.37
N GLY A 172 -4.05 -6.65 21.43
CA GLY A 172 -4.89 -5.76 20.63
C GLY A 172 -5.47 -4.57 21.40
N ASN A 173 -5.26 -4.51 22.72
CA ASN A 173 -5.86 -3.50 23.60
C ASN A 173 -5.01 -2.23 23.75
N GLN A 174 -3.83 -2.20 23.14
CA GLN A 174 -2.90 -1.09 23.28
C GLN A 174 -1.99 -1.03 22.06
N SER A 175 -1.66 0.18 21.63
CA SER A 175 -0.61 0.44 20.65
C SER A 175 0.40 1.42 21.21
N ARG A 176 1.60 1.37 20.64
CA ARG A 176 2.69 2.27 20.98
C ARG A 176 3.45 2.71 19.75
N ILE A 177 4.02 3.91 19.79
CA ILE A 177 4.96 4.43 18.79
C ILE A 177 6.25 4.79 19.54
N ALA A 178 7.36 4.19 19.15
CA ALA A 178 8.66 4.55 19.71
C ALA A 178 9.03 5.97 19.28
N THR A 179 9.33 6.84 20.24
CA THR A 179 9.62 8.27 20.00
C THR A 179 10.85 8.72 20.78
N CYS A 180 11.80 7.81 20.93
CA CYS A 180 12.95 7.96 21.81
C CYS A 180 13.97 9.02 21.35
N ASP A 181 13.89 9.44 20.09
CA ASP A 181 14.75 10.48 19.52
C ASP A 181 14.26 11.90 19.84
N PHE A 182 13.01 12.02 20.28
CA PHE A 182 12.35 13.28 20.59
C PHE A 182 12.38 13.60 22.09
N THR A 183 12.40 14.90 22.38
CA THR A 183 12.35 15.48 23.74
C THR A 183 10.99 15.24 24.40
N LYS A 184 10.90 15.49 25.71
CA LYS A 184 9.64 15.34 26.45
C LYS A 184 8.57 16.29 25.92
N GLU A 185 8.95 17.52 25.61
CA GLU A 185 8.09 18.57 25.09
C GLU A 185 7.54 18.19 23.70
N GLU A 186 8.40 17.64 22.83
CA GLU A 186 7.98 17.11 21.52
C GLU A 186 7.04 15.91 21.66
N ASN A 187 7.26 15.03 22.65
CA ASN A 187 6.37 13.91 22.93
C ASN A 187 4.98 14.36 23.40
N ILE A 188 4.91 15.38 24.27
CA ILE A 188 3.64 16.00 24.68
C ILE A 188 2.92 16.60 23.47
N LEU A 189 3.65 17.30 22.61
CA LEU A 189 3.11 17.90 21.39
C LEU A 189 2.52 16.85 20.42
N ILE A 190 3.14 15.66 20.34
CA ILE A 190 2.59 14.54 19.56
C ILE A 190 1.24 14.09 20.13
N CYS A 191 1.11 13.95 21.46
CA CYS A 191 -0.15 13.59 22.10
C CYS A 191 -1.26 14.61 21.80
N GLU A 192 -0.95 15.90 21.91
CA GLU A 192 -1.88 16.99 21.58
C GLU A 192 -2.31 16.94 20.11
N TYR A 193 -1.36 16.74 19.20
CA TYR A 193 -1.64 16.59 17.77
C TYR A 193 -2.59 15.42 17.46
N LEU A 194 -2.34 14.24 18.04
CA LEU A 194 -3.18 13.06 17.82
C LEU A 194 -4.61 13.31 18.29
N LYS A 195 -4.76 14.00 19.42
CA LYS A 195 -6.06 14.40 19.96
C LYS A 195 -6.77 15.42 19.07
N ASP A 196 -6.12 16.54 18.78
CA ASP A 196 -6.74 17.66 18.09
C ASP A 196 -7.13 17.32 16.64
N LYS A 197 -6.24 16.63 15.91
CA LYS A 197 -6.42 16.39 14.48
C LYS A 197 -7.24 15.13 14.19
N TRP A 198 -7.08 14.10 15.01
CA TRP A 198 -7.61 12.76 14.72
C TRP A 198 -8.57 12.25 15.79
N ASN A 199 -8.77 12.98 16.89
CA ASN A 199 -9.56 12.55 18.03
C ASN A 199 -9.05 11.22 18.64
N ILE A 200 -7.72 11.06 18.66
CA ILE A 200 -7.02 9.89 19.20
C ILE A 200 -6.34 10.29 20.50
N GLU A 201 -6.87 9.80 21.62
CA GLU A 201 -6.29 10.04 22.95
C GLU A 201 -5.02 9.22 23.14
N ALA A 202 -3.90 9.91 23.39
CA ALA A 202 -2.59 9.29 23.59
C ALA A 202 -1.89 9.90 24.80
N GLN A 203 -0.96 9.13 25.36
CA GLN A 203 -0.21 9.52 26.56
C GLN A 203 1.28 9.20 26.38
N VAL A 204 2.13 10.03 26.97
CA VAL A 204 3.57 9.79 26.98
C VAL A 204 3.88 8.69 27.98
N GLY A 205 4.27 7.52 27.48
CA GLY A 205 4.77 6.40 28.26
C GLY A 205 6.28 6.23 28.12
N PHE A 206 6.82 5.22 28.80
CA PHE A 206 8.24 4.90 28.77
C PHE A 206 8.47 3.40 28.63
N ASN A 207 9.47 3.02 27.83
CA ASN A 207 10.05 1.68 27.82
C ASN A 207 11.45 1.77 28.43
N GLY A 208 11.56 1.46 29.73
CA GLY A 208 12.73 1.83 30.51
C GLY A 208 12.91 3.35 30.56
N LYS A 209 14.03 3.86 30.02
CA LYS A 209 14.31 5.32 29.93
C LYS A 209 13.84 5.98 28.64
N TYR A 210 13.35 5.20 27.68
CA TYR A 210 13.05 5.67 26.33
C TYR A 210 11.57 6.07 26.22
N PRO A 211 11.25 7.33 25.85
CA PRO A 211 9.87 7.76 25.69
C PRO A 211 9.20 7.07 24.51
N GLN A 212 7.88 6.90 24.64
CA GLN A 212 7.01 6.31 23.63
C GLN A 212 5.62 6.95 23.74
N ILE A 213 4.91 7.03 22.63
CA ILE A 213 3.50 7.43 22.63
C ILE A 213 2.67 6.17 22.81
N VAL A 214 1.77 6.16 23.79
CA VAL A 214 0.97 5.00 24.17
C VAL A 214 -0.50 5.34 24.01
N MET A 215 -1.26 4.44 23.40
CA MET A 215 -2.69 4.57 23.15
C MET A 215 -3.44 3.40 23.77
N ASN A 216 -4.58 3.69 24.43
CA ASN A 216 -5.47 2.67 24.98
C ASN A 216 -6.27 1.96 23.87
N LYS A 217 -7.12 0.99 24.24
CA LYS A 217 -7.89 0.19 23.28
C LYS A 217 -8.70 1.03 22.29
N GLU A 218 -9.45 2.02 22.79
CA GLU A 218 -10.31 2.86 21.95
C GLU A 218 -9.48 3.71 20.98
N ALA A 219 -8.42 4.35 21.47
CA ALA A 219 -7.50 5.13 20.66
C ALA A 219 -6.76 4.26 19.63
N THR A 220 -6.37 3.04 20.00
CA THR A 220 -5.77 2.06 19.09
C THR A 220 -6.75 1.70 17.97
N GLN A 221 -8.02 1.44 18.27
CA GLN A 221 -9.04 1.14 17.25
C GLN A 221 -9.25 2.33 16.29
N LYS A 222 -9.32 3.56 16.81
CA LYS A 222 -9.42 4.78 15.98
C LYS A 222 -8.20 4.94 15.06
N LEU A 223 -7.00 4.77 15.61
CA LEU A 223 -5.76 4.85 14.84
C LEU A 223 -5.73 3.80 13.74
N VAL A 224 -5.99 2.53 14.07
CA VAL A 224 -5.95 1.43 13.11
C VAL A 224 -7.00 1.64 12.02
N GLY A 225 -8.22 2.05 12.37
CA GLY A 225 -9.27 2.39 11.40
C GLY A 225 -8.85 3.49 10.43
N LEU A 226 -8.12 4.50 10.93
CA LEU A 226 -7.59 5.61 10.14
C LEU A 226 -6.47 5.17 9.17
N ILE A 227 -5.54 4.33 9.62
CA ILE A 227 -4.32 4.03 8.84
C ILE A 227 -4.39 2.74 8.01
N ARG A 228 -5.30 1.80 8.31
CA ARG A 228 -5.28 0.44 7.73
C ARG A 228 -5.29 0.40 6.21
N LEU A 229 -5.97 1.33 5.55
CA LEU A 229 -6.07 1.40 4.07
C LEU A 229 -4.74 1.79 3.40
N HIS A 230 -3.79 2.30 4.18
CA HIS A 230 -2.49 2.76 3.72
C HIS A 230 -1.35 1.78 4.03
N VAL A 231 -1.63 0.73 4.80
CA VAL A 231 -0.62 -0.25 5.23
C VAL A 231 -0.56 -1.42 4.23
N PRO A 232 0.59 -1.62 3.56
CA PRO A 232 0.77 -2.75 2.65
C PRO A 232 0.81 -4.06 3.43
N VAL A 233 0.51 -5.17 2.73
CA VAL A 233 0.32 -6.49 3.33
C VAL A 233 1.49 -6.90 4.23
N GLU A 234 2.72 -6.57 3.83
CA GLU A 234 3.96 -6.93 4.52
C GLU A 234 4.12 -6.24 5.87
N MET A 235 3.36 -5.18 6.16
CA MET A 235 3.40 -4.43 7.42
C MET A 235 2.15 -4.57 8.27
N ARG A 236 1.13 -5.29 7.81
CA ARG A 236 -0.13 -5.47 8.54
C ARG A 236 0.03 -6.18 9.88
N TYR A 237 1.08 -6.99 10.03
CA TYR A 237 1.38 -7.63 11.31
C TYR A 237 1.57 -6.61 12.45
N LYS A 238 1.96 -5.35 12.15
CA LYS A 238 2.06 -4.27 13.14
C LYS A 238 0.71 -3.77 13.65
N LEU A 239 -0.40 -4.05 12.95
CA LEU A 239 -1.75 -3.64 13.35
C LEU A 239 -2.51 -4.73 14.12
N ARG A 240 -2.04 -5.98 14.10
CA ARG A 240 -2.75 -7.10 14.70
C ARG A 240 -2.45 -7.25 16.19
N PRO A 241 -3.42 -7.68 17.01
CA PRO A 241 -4.81 -8.06 16.67
C PRO A 241 -5.84 -6.95 16.90
N ALA A 242 -5.46 -5.67 16.97
CA ALA A 242 -6.39 -4.57 17.29
C ALA A 242 -7.54 -4.40 16.27
N CYS A 243 -7.34 -4.84 15.03
CA CYS A 243 -8.36 -4.89 13.98
C CYS A 243 -9.12 -6.23 13.90
N GLY A 244 -8.86 -7.17 14.81
CA GLY A 244 -9.29 -8.56 14.59
C GLY A 244 -8.64 -9.16 13.34
N ILE A 245 -9.17 -10.30 12.90
CA ILE A 245 -8.88 -10.87 11.57
C ILE A 245 -10.09 -10.55 10.70
N SER A 246 -9.86 -9.95 9.53
CA SER A 246 -10.93 -9.66 8.57
C SER A 246 -11.01 -10.76 7.50
N LEU A 247 -12.20 -11.32 7.27
CA LEU A 247 -12.42 -12.36 6.25
C LEU A 247 -13.38 -11.87 5.16
N TYR A 248 -12.96 -11.97 3.89
CA TYR A 248 -13.86 -11.73 2.76
C TYR A 248 -14.78 -12.93 2.54
N LEU A 249 -16.09 -12.69 2.37
CA LEU A 249 -17.10 -13.74 2.26
C LEU A 249 -17.49 -14.01 0.79
N SER A 250 -16.75 -14.90 0.15
CA SER A 250 -16.99 -15.32 -1.23
C SER A 250 -17.99 -16.49 -1.30
N GLY A 251 -18.82 -16.48 -2.33
CA GLY A 251 -19.82 -17.53 -2.61
C GLY A 251 -20.80 -17.05 -3.68
N GLY A 252 -21.61 -17.96 -4.21
CA GLY A 252 -22.48 -17.64 -5.34
C GLY A 252 -23.45 -16.50 -5.03
N MET A 253 -23.56 -15.56 -5.96
CA MET A 253 -24.47 -14.41 -5.88
C MET A 253 -25.51 -14.49 -7.00
N GLU A 254 -25.06 -14.57 -8.26
CA GLU A 254 -25.92 -14.58 -9.46
C GLU A 254 -26.97 -15.70 -9.45
N PHE A 255 -26.63 -16.88 -8.95
CA PHE A 255 -27.50 -18.06 -8.95
C PHE A 255 -28.03 -18.41 -7.56
N LYS A 256 -28.01 -17.46 -6.62
CA LYS A 256 -28.39 -17.67 -5.23
C LYS A 256 -29.53 -16.74 -4.83
N LYS A 257 -30.49 -17.27 -4.06
CA LYS A 257 -31.57 -16.45 -3.50
C LYS A 257 -30.97 -15.34 -2.62
N ASP A 258 -31.48 -14.12 -2.78
CA ASP A 258 -31.07 -12.93 -2.05
C ASP A 258 -29.54 -12.66 -2.10
N LEU A 259 -28.89 -13.04 -3.21
CA LEU A 259 -27.43 -12.98 -3.44
C LEU A 259 -26.60 -13.75 -2.39
N GLY A 260 -27.25 -14.60 -1.59
CA GLY A 260 -26.64 -15.27 -0.45
C GLY A 260 -26.39 -14.37 0.77
N SER A 261 -27.15 -13.29 0.94
CA SER A 261 -27.02 -12.37 2.10
C SER A 261 -27.23 -13.08 3.46
N ASN A 262 -28.16 -14.03 3.53
CA ASN A 262 -28.54 -14.71 4.79
C ASN A 262 -27.36 -15.44 5.47
N TRP A 263 -26.61 -16.27 4.74
CA TRP A 263 -25.49 -17.01 5.33
C TRP A 263 -24.32 -16.10 5.66
N ARG A 264 -24.12 -15.03 4.88
CA ARG A 264 -23.07 -14.03 5.13
C ARG A 264 -23.34 -13.29 6.43
N GLN A 265 -24.56 -12.78 6.58
CA GLN A 265 -24.98 -12.10 7.81
C GLN A 265 -24.88 -13.04 9.02
N TRP A 266 -25.39 -14.27 8.89
CA TRP A 266 -25.27 -15.26 9.97
C TRP A 266 -23.81 -15.52 10.36
N LEU A 267 -22.93 -15.74 9.38
CA LEU A 267 -21.51 -15.99 9.65
C LEU A 267 -20.82 -14.77 10.27
N THR A 268 -21.14 -13.56 9.80
CA THR A 268 -20.69 -12.30 10.42
C THR A 268 -21.03 -12.28 11.92
N ASP A 269 -22.28 -12.61 12.27
CA ASP A 269 -22.74 -12.61 13.65
C ASP A 269 -22.06 -13.70 14.50
N GLN A 270 -21.73 -14.86 13.91
CA GLN A 270 -20.98 -15.92 14.60
C GLN A 270 -19.50 -15.60 14.80
N LEU A 271 -18.89 -14.84 13.89
CA LEU A 271 -17.47 -14.49 13.93
C LEU A 271 -17.17 -13.26 14.80
N ALA A 272 -18.13 -12.36 14.97
CA ALA A 272 -17.97 -11.17 15.80
C ALA A 272 -17.54 -11.47 17.27
N PRO A 273 -18.11 -12.46 17.98
CA PRO A 273 -17.70 -12.81 19.35
C PRO A 273 -16.24 -13.26 19.48
N ILE A 274 -15.64 -13.82 18.43
CA ILE A 274 -14.24 -14.24 18.42
C ILE A 274 -13.29 -13.15 17.91
N ASN A 275 -13.77 -11.91 17.74
CA ASN A 275 -13.02 -10.74 17.25
C ASN A 275 -12.51 -10.95 15.82
N MET A 276 -13.39 -11.47 14.96
CA MET A 276 -13.19 -11.55 13.52
C MET A 276 -14.24 -10.70 12.81
N GLU A 277 -13.77 -9.81 11.95
CA GLU A 277 -14.62 -8.99 11.10
C GLU A 277 -14.83 -9.70 9.75
N THR A 278 -15.89 -9.33 9.05
CA THR A 278 -16.16 -9.88 7.71
C THR A 278 -16.42 -8.78 6.71
N ILE A 279 -15.92 -8.95 5.49
CA ILE A 279 -16.26 -8.11 4.35
C ILE A 279 -17.28 -8.87 3.50
N ASP A 280 -18.51 -8.37 3.50
CA ASP A 280 -19.64 -8.94 2.75
C ASP A 280 -19.75 -8.24 1.38
N PRO A 281 -19.52 -8.93 0.25
CA PRO A 281 -19.62 -8.35 -1.08
C PRO A 281 -20.99 -7.76 -1.42
N VAL A 282 -22.07 -8.27 -0.80
CA VAL A 282 -23.45 -7.78 -0.99
C VAL A 282 -23.60 -6.38 -0.38
N LYS A 283 -23.02 -6.14 0.81
CA LYS A 283 -23.14 -4.85 1.51
C LYS A 283 -22.34 -3.72 0.89
N ILE A 284 -21.33 -4.05 0.09
CA ILE A 284 -20.48 -3.08 -0.61
C ILE A 284 -20.92 -2.85 -2.06
N GLU A 285 -21.97 -3.54 -2.54
CA GLU A 285 -22.49 -3.28 -3.88
C GLU A 285 -23.01 -1.84 -3.99
N PRO A 286 -22.61 -1.10 -5.04
CA PRO A 286 -23.21 0.18 -5.29
C PRO A 286 -24.66 -0.02 -5.74
N PRO A 287 -25.57 0.88 -5.35
CA PRO A 287 -26.93 0.89 -5.86
C PRO A 287 -26.93 1.27 -7.35
N ASP A 288 -27.91 0.76 -8.09
CA ASP A 288 -28.29 1.25 -9.41
C ASP A 288 -29.09 2.57 -9.32
N GLU A 289 -29.60 3.05 -10.45
CA GLU A 289 -30.38 4.29 -10.54
C GLU A 289 -31.68 4.24 -9.72
N GLU A 290 -32.18 3.05 -9.40
CA GLU A 290 -33.42 2.80 -8.65
C GLU A 290 -33.16 2.43 -7.17
N GLY A 291 -31.90 2.39 -6.75
CA GLY A 291 -31.50 2.06 -5.38
C GLY A 291 -31.34 0.57 -5.10
N ALA A 292 -31.50 -0.31 -6.09
CA ALA A 292 -31.32 -1.75 -5.98
C ALA A 292 -29.85 -2.16 -6.21
N PRO A 293 -29.42 -3.36 -5.77
CA PRO A 293 -28.07 -3.84 -6.07
C PRO A 293 -27.85 -3.97 -7.58
N ILE A 294 -26.78 -3.35 -8.10
CA ILE A 294 -26.47 -3.29 -9.54
C ILE A 294 -26.29 -4.67 -10.21
N GLN A 295 -26.09 -5.72 -9.41
CA GLN A 295 -26.07 -7.10 -9.85
C GLN A 295 -27.42 -7.57 -10.47
N HIS A 296 -28.54 -6.95 -10.10
CA HIS A 296 -29.83 -7.23 -10.74
C HIS A 296 -29.87 -6.64 -12.16
N SER A 297 -29.56 -5.35 -12.31
CA SER A 297 -29.61 -4.65 -13.58
C SER A 297 -28.60 -5.21 -14.60
N ILE A 298 -27.42 -5.71 -14.17
CA ILE A 298 -26.47 -6.34 -15.11
C ILE A 298 -26.98 -7.65 -15.72
N THR A 299 -27.85 -8.37 -15.00
CA THR A 299 -28.43 -9.62 -15.49
C THR A 299 -29.35 -9.36 -16.67
N ASP A 300 -30.17 -8.31 -16.58
CA ASP A 300 -31.06 -7.87 -17.66
C ASP A 300 -30.27 -7.34 -18.86
N ILE A 301 -29.29 -6.46 -18.63
CA ILE A 301 -28.39 -5.93 -19.69
C ILE A 301 -27.69 -7.07 -20.45
N LYS A 302 -27.31 -8.14 -19.75
CA LYS A 302 -26.71 -9.34 -20.36
C LYS A 302 -27.70 -10.11 -21.22
N ILE A 303 -28.93 -10.32 -20.75
CA ILE A 303 -29.99 -10.99 -21.51
C ILE A 303 -30.36 -10.19 -22.77
N GLU A 304 -30.35 -8.86 -22.67
CA GLU A 304 -30.55 -7.95 -23.80
C GLU A 304 -29.37 -7.90 -24.81
N GLY A 305 -28.26 -8.60 -24.53
CA GLY A 305 -27.11 -8.69 -25.42
C GLY A 305 -26.22 -7.43 -25.45
N LYS A 306 -26.39 -6.49 -24.50
CA LYS A 306 -25.61 -5.24 -24.42
C LYS A 306 -24.23 -5.45 -23.78
N PHE A 307 -23.41 -6.32 -24.38
CA PHE A 307 -22.14 -6.76 -23.79
C PHE A 307 -21.12 -5.66 -23.53
N ASP A 308 -21.14 -4.56 -24.28
CA ASP A 308 -20.23 -3.44 -24.07
C ASP A 308 -20.49 -2.74 -22.73
N GLN A 309 -21.77 -2.62 -22.36
CA GLN A 309 -22.20 -2.09 -21.08
C GLN A 309 -21.84 -3.07 -19.95
N VAL A 310 -22.10 -4.38 -20.14
CA VAL A 310 -21.68 -5.42 -19.20
C VAL A 310 -20.17 -5.34 -18.94
N ARG A 311 -19.35 -5.26 -19.99
CA ARG A 311 -17.88 -5.13 -19.87
C ARG A 311 -17.49 -3.88 -19.09
N SER A 312 -18.14 -2.75 -19.31
CA SER A 312 -17.87 -1.51 -18.60
C SER A 312 -18.19 -1.63 -17.11
N LEU A 313 -19.39 -2.12 -16.78
CA LEU A 313 -19.84 -2.29 -15.39
C LEU A 313 -18.94 -3.26 -14.63
N VAL A 314 -18.68 -4.45 -15.18
CA VAL A 314 -17.83 -5.46 -14.54
C VAL A 314 -16.43 -4.92 -14.25
N ARG A 315 -15.79 -4.24 -15.22
CA ARG A 315 -14.41 -3.76 -15.08
C ARG A 315 -14.29 -2.57 -14.13
N ASN A 316 -15.24 -1.63 -14.20
CA ASN A 316 -15.13 -0.37 -13.46
C ASN A 316 -15.73 -0.46 -12.05
N ILE A 317 -16.65 -1.41 -11.83
CA ILE A 317 -17.36 -1.55 -10.56
C ILE A 317 -16.96 -2.85 -9.88
N PHE A 318 -17.36 -4.01 -10.41
CA PHE A 318 -17.21 -5.29 -9.71
C PHE A 318 -15.75 -5.65 -9.45
N PHE A 319 -14.92 -5.71 -10.50
CA PHE A 319 -13.51 -6.05 -10.34
C PHE A 319 -12.81 -5.12 -9.36
N ARG A 320 -13.05 -3.81 -9.46
CA ARG A 320 -12.43 -2.85 -8.53
C ARG A 320 -12.90 -3.09 -7.10
N LYS A 321 -14.22 -3.15 -6.89
CA LYS A 321 -14.84 -3.34 -5.57
C LYS A 321 -14.30 -4.61 -4.90
N ASP A 322 -14.42 -5.75 -5.58
CA ASP A 322 -14.10 -7.05 -5.01
C ASP A 322 -12.59 -7.22 -4.84
N MET A 323 -11.76 -6.75 -5.79
CA MET A 323 -10.30 -6.74 -5.60
C MET A 323 -9.89 -5.87 -4.41
N PHE A 324 -10.45 -4.67 -4.25
CA PHE A 324 -10.13 -3.83 -3.09
C PHE A 324 -10.59 -4.49 -1.79
N ALA A 325 -11.80 -5.05 -1.74
CA ALA A 325 -12.32 -5.75 -0.58
C ALA A 325 -11.45 -6.97 -0.19
N ILE A 326 -11.07 -7.79 -1.17
CA ILE A 326 -10.15 -8.91 -0.99
C ILE A 326 -8.81 -8.37 -0.49
N GLN A 327 -8.24 -7.35 -1.12
CA GLN A 327 -6.98 -6.75 -0.68
C GLN A 327 -7.07 -6.25 0.76
N LEU A 328 -8.19 -5.71 1.21
CA LEU A 328 -8.39 -5.25 2.58
C LEU A 328 -8.57 -6.37 3.61
N SER A 329 -9.02 -7.56 3.21
CA SER A 329 -9.16 -8.69 4.13
C SER A 329 -7.80 -9.27 4.57
N ASP A 330 -7.82 -10.10 5.60
CA ASP A 330 -6.68 -10.91 6.04
C ASP A 330 -6.76 -12.36 5.52
N GLY A 331 -7.95 -12.79 5.10
CA GLY A 331 -8.23 -14.10 4.52
C GLY A 331 -9.56 -14.11 3.77
N MET A 332 -9.95 -15.27 3.27
CA MET A 332 -11.21 -15.47 2.57
C MET A 332 -11.93 -16.71 3.10
N VAL A 333 -13.25 -16.61 3.30
CA VAL A 333 -14.14 -17.76 3.46
C VAL A 333 -14.91 -17.93 2.16
N VAL A 334 -14.91 -19.15 1.63
CA VAL A 334 -15.59 -19.50 0.38
C VAL A 334 -16.69 -20.49 0.69
N TYR A 335 -17.95 -20.12 0.49
CA TYR A 335 -19.04 -21.10 0.53
C TYR A 335 -19.33 -21.62 -0.87
N TYR A 336 -18.89 -22.85 -1.13
CA TYR A 336 -18.96 -23.51 -2.43
C TYR A 336 -20.14 -24.49 -2.50
N ASP A 337 -21.18 -24.06 -3.21
CA ASP A 337 -22.41 -24.81 -3.44
C ASP A 337 -22.72 -24.91 -4.96
N GLU A 338 -23.87 -25.47 -5.31
CA GLU A 338 -24.29 -25.60 -6.72
C GLU A 338 -24.44 -24.24 -7.45
N SER A 339 -24.64 -23.15 -6.71
CA SER A 339 -24.73 -21.81 -7.31
C SER A 339 -23.36 -21.31 -7.77
N VAL A 340 -22.30 -21.64 -7.01
CA VAL A 340 -20.92 -21.33 -7.40
C VAL A 340 -20.52 -22.14 -8.64
N GLN A 341 -20.95 -23.39 -8.75
CA GLN A 341 -20.66 -24.23 -9.93
C GLN A 341 -21.16 -23.63 -11.26
N LYS A 342 -22.15 -22.74 -11.21
CA LYS A 342 -22.74 -22.07 -12.38
C LYS A 342 -22.09 -20.72 -12.70
N GLY A 343 -21.36 -20.13 -11.74
CA GLY A 343 -20.77 -18.79 -11.85
C GLY A 343 -19.25 -18.81 -11.94
N ALA A 344 -18.67 -17.72 -12.46
CA ALA A 344 -17.22 -17.55 -12.54
C ALA A 344 -16.64 -16.62 -11.45
N GLY A 345 -17.50 -15.82 -10.80
CA GLY A 345 -17.08 -14.78 -9.85
C GLY A 345 -16.26 -15.32 -8.68
N THR A 346 -16.81 -16.29 -7.94
CA THR A 346 -16.14 -16.91 -6.79
C THR A 346 -14.77 -17.48 -7.14
N LEU A 347 -14.63 -18.16 -8.28
CA LEU A 347 -13.32 -18.71 -8.70
C LEU A 347 -12.30 -17.60 -9.00
N ALA A 348 -12.74 -16.50 -9.62
CA ALA A 348 -11.88 -15.35 -9.85
C ALA A 348 -11.45 -14.66 -8.54
N GLU A 349 -12.35 -14.57 -7.56
CA GLU A 349 -12.06 -14.04 -6.23
C GLU A 349 -11.06 -14.92 -5.48
N VAL A 350 -11.25 -16.25 -5.50
CA VAL A 350 -10.34 -17.20 -4.83
C VAL A 350 -8.94 -17.08 -5.42
N TRP A 351 -8.83 -17.04 -6.75
CA TRP A 351 -7.56 -16.85 -7.42
C TRP A 351 -6.86 -15.55 -7.03
N GLU A 352 -7.59 -14.44 -6.92
CA GLU A 352 -7.02 -13.17 -6.46
C GLU A 352 -6.56 -13.24 -5.00
N SER A 353 -7.34 -13.89 -4.13
CA SER A 353 -6.96 -14.12 -2.73
C SER A 353 -5.65 -14.92 -2.63
N PHE A 354 -5.51 -15.98 -3.43
CA PHE A 354 -4.28 -16.76 -3.52
C PHE A 354 -3.09 -15.92 -4.00
N ARG A 355 -3.28 -15.09 -5.04
CA ARG A 355 -2.23 -14.20 -5.57
C ARG A 355 -1.73 -13.17 -4.57
N GLU A 356 -2.63 -12.67 -3.73
CA GLU A 356 -2.31 -11.76 -2.63
C GLU A 356 -1.64 -12.48 -1.44
N GLY A 357 -1.56 -13.81 -1.46
CA GLY A 357 -0.97 -14.63 -0.40
C GLY A 357 -1.85 -14.69 0.84
N LYS A 358 -3.17 -14.72 0.66
CA LYS A 358 -4.16 -14.79 1.73
C LYS A 358 -4.68 -16.22 1.88
N PRO A 359 -4.95 -16.69 3.11
CA PRO A 359 -5.50 -18.01 3.31
C PRO A 359 -6.95 -18.06 2.79
N VAL A 360 -7.30 -19.20 2.21
CA VAL A 360 -8.62 -19.48 1.65
C VAL A 360 -9.22 -20.66 2.39
N TYR A 361 -10.31 -20.41 3.11
CA TYR A 361 -11.07 -21.40 3.87
C TYR A 361 -12.31 -21.80 3.08
N LEU A 362 -12.29 -23.00 2.49
CA LEU A 362 -13.39 -23.51 1.70
C LEU A 362 -14.40 -24.25 2.58
N VAL A 363 -15.67 -23.93 2.45
CA VAL A 363 -16.80 -24.65 3.07
C VAL A 363 -17.66 -25.23 1.96
N SER A 364 -17.87 -26.55 1.97
CA SER A 364 -18.65 -27.24 0.95
C SER A 364 -19.29 -28.51 1.48
N GLU A 365 -20.62 -28.58 1.43
CA GLU A 365 -21.39 -29.80 1.71
C GLU A 365 -21.42 -30.76 0.51
N LEU A 366 -20.96 -30.32 -0.67
CA LEU A 366 -20.87 -31.17 -1.85
C LEU A 366 -19.83 -32.28 -1.67
N PRO A 367 -20.03 -33.46 -2.29
CA PRO A 367 -19.00 -34.49 -2.34
C PRO A 367 -17.67 -33.93 -2.87
N ARG A 368 -16.54 -34.30 -2.27
CA ARG A 368 -15.21 -33.79 -2.65
C ARG A 368 -14.90 -33.92 -4.15
N ALA A 369 -15.41 -34.94 -4.81
CA ALA A 369 -15.28 -35.15 -6.26
C ALA A 369 -15.92 -34.03 -7.12
N LYS A 370 -16.82 -33.23 -6.55
CA LYS A 370 -17.47 -32.08 -7.20
C LYS A 370 -16.75 -30.75 -6.97
N ILE A 371 -15.66 -30.75 -6.21
CA ILE A 371 -14.82 -29.56 -5.98
C ILE A 371 -13.71 -29.54 -7.04
N PRO A 372 -13.58 -28.48 -7.86
CA PRO A 372 -12.58 -28.40 -8.92
C PRO A 372 -11.16 -28.45 -8.37
N SER A 373 -10.26 -29.15 -9.08
CA SER A 373 -8.85 -29.27 -8.66
C SER A 373 -8.13 -27.94 -8.55
N TRP A 374 -8.44 -26.97 -9.41
CA TRP A 374 -7.89 -25.61 -9.35
C TRP A 374 -8.27 -24.93 -8.03
N LEU A 375 -9.55 -24.98 -7.67
CA LEU A 375 -10.04 -24.43 -6.41
C LEU A 375 -9.36 -25.11 -5.22
N ILE A 376 -9.21 -26.44 -5.22
CA ILE A 376 -8.47 -27.15 -4.15
C ILE A 376 -7.03 -26.63 -4.04
N GLY A 377 -6.34 -26.40 -5.17
CA GLY A 377 -4.97 -25.89 -5.19
C GLY A 377 -4.80 -24.49 -4.61
N GLU A 378 -5.88 -23.70 -4.54
CA GLU A 378 -5.89 -22.34 -4.00
C GLU A 378 -6.26 -22.31 -2.50
N THR A 379 -6.73 -23.44 -1.94
CA THR A 379 -7.22 -23.51 -0.55
C THR A 379 -6.13 -23.73 0.48
N THR A 380 -6.35 -23.15 1.65
CA THR A 380 -5.58 -23.42 2.88
C THR A 380 -6.17 -24.57 3.66
N ALA A 381 -7.50 -24.60 3.80
CA ALA A 381 -8.24 -25.68 4.45
C ALA A 381 -9.64 -25.83 3.84
N ILE A 382 -10.19 -27.04 3.95
CA ILE A 382 -11.52 -27.40 3.43
C ILE A 382 -12.34 -27.99 4.58
N PHE A 383 -13.56 -27.48 4.76
CA PHE A 383 -14.52 -27.86 5.79
C PHE A 383 -15.82 -28.33 5.17
N PHE A 384 -16.50 -29.26 5.83
CA PHE A 384 -17.79 -29.74 5.36
C PHE A 384 -18.91 -28.72 5.62
N ASN A 385 -18.87 -28.04 6.77
CA ASN A 385 -19.88 -27.06 7.17
C ASN A 385 -19.26 -25.86 7.91
N PHE A 386 -20.06 -24.84 8.19
CA PHE A 386 -19.60 -23.64 8.88
C PHE A 386 -19.22 -23.88 10.35
N GLU A 387 -19.77 -24.88 11.03
CA GLU A 387 -19.42 -25.18 12.43
C GLU A 387 -17.98 -25.66 12.55
N GLU A 388 -17.54 -26.53 11.64
CA GLU A 388 -16.15 -26.97 11.54
C GLU A 388 -15.21 -25.79 11.30
N LEU A 389 -15.57 -24.90 10.36
CA LEU A 389 -14.83 -23.68 10.09
C LEU A 389 -14.72 -22.80 11.36
N ILE A 390 -15.84 -22.49 12.02
CA ILE A 390 -15.87 -21.62 13.20
C ILE A 390 -15.02 -22.23 14.32
N ASN A 391 -15.08 -23.54 14.53
CA ASN A 391 -14.25 -24.21 15.52
C ASN A 391 -12.76 -24.12 15.20
N TYR A 392 -12.38 -24.20 13.92
CA TYR A 392 -11.00 -23.99 13.47
C TYR A 392 -10.54 -22.54 13.71
N LEU A 393 -11.37 -21.56 13.35
CA LEU A 393 -11.07 -20.13 13.47
C LEU A 393 -10.95 -19.63 14.92
N LYS A 394 -11.48 -20.36 15.91
CA LYS A 394 -11.27 -20.03 17.35
C LYS A 394 -9.80 -20.02 17.73
N ASN A 395 -8.95 -20.81 17.07
CA ASN A 395 -7.52 -20.81 17.29
C ASN A 395 -6.83 -19.69 16.48
N LYS A 396 -6.68 -18.52 17.09
CA LYS A 396 -6.08 -17.34 16.43
C LYS A 396 -4.64 -17.54 16.01
N ASP A 397 -3.86 -18.30 16.78
CA ASP A 397 -2.46 -18.56 16.44
C ASP A 397 -2.35 -19.40 15.17
N GLN A 398 -3.25 -20.38 15.01
CA GLN A 398 -3.36 -21.15 13.77
C GLN A 398 -3.71 -20.25 12.58
N VAL A 399 -4.68 -19.34 12.71
CA VAL A 399 -5.05 -18.42 11.62
C VAL A 399 -3.91 -17.47 11.26
N LEU A 400 -3.14 -16.99 12.25
CA LEU A 400 -1.94 -16.20 11.97
C LEU A 400 -0.88 -17.00 11.22
N GLN A 401 -0.70 -18.27 11.59
CA GLN A 401 0.21 -19.17 10.90
C GLN A 401 -0.25 -19.44 9.46
N ASP A 402 -1.55 -19.63 9.24
CA ASP A 402 -2.13 -19.80 7.90
C ASP A 402 -1.84 -18.59 7.01
N ILE A 403 -1.96 -17.38 7.54
CA ILE A 403 -1.66 -16.15 6.81
C ILE A 403 -0.18 -16.10 6.42
N HIS A 404 0.73 -16.47 7.33
CA HIS A 404 2.16 -16.54 7.01
C HIS A 404 2.45 -17.62 5.96
N ASN A 405 1.85 -18.80 6.09
CA ASN A 405 2.03 -19.91 5.16
C ASN A 405 1.48 -19.57 3.77
N ALA A 406 0.33 -18.91 3.68
CA ALA A 406 -0.26 -18.50 2.40
C ALA A 406 0.68 -17.52 1.65
N ILE A 407 1.33 -16.60 2.36
CA ILE A 407 2.35 -15.71 1.78
C ILE A 407 3.53 -16.51 1.23
N GLU A 408 4.04 -17.49 1.98
CA GLU A 408 5.18 -18.33 1.58
C GLU A 408 4.84 -19.20 0.38
N ILE A 409 3.69 -19.89 0.39
CA ILE A 409 3.19 -20.71 -0.72
C ILE A 409 3.07 -19.86 -1.97
N ARG A 410 2.41 -18.70 -1.88
CA ARG A 410 2.29 -17.75 -2.99
C ARG A 410 3.66 -17.34 -3.53
N ASN A 411 4.60 -16.97 -2.66
CA ASN A 411 5.95 -16.60 -3.09
C ASN A 411 6.65 -17.74 -3.83
N LYS A 412 6.59 -18.96 -3.30
CA LYS A 412 7.16 -20.16 -3.91
C LYS A 412 6.50 -20.50 -5.25
N THR A 413 5.18 -20.34 -5.36
CA THR A 413 4.44 -20.61 -6.60
C THR A 413 4.77 -19.61 -7.70
N PHE A 414 4.97 -18.34 -7.36
CA PHE A 414 5.32 -17.30 -8.35
C PHE A 414 6.83 -17.07 -8.54
N GLU A 415 7.66 -17.74 -7.75
CA GLU A 415 9.12 -17.68 -7.87
C GLU A 415 9.55 -18.12 -9.29
N GLY A 416 10.35 -17.29 -9.96
CA GLY A 416 10.85 -17.56 -11.31
C GLY A 416 9.87 -17.28 -12.47
N ILE A 417 8.58 -17.04 -12.21
CA ILE A 417 7.59 -16.70 -13.25
C ILE A 417 7.82 -15.27 -13.79
N TYR A 418 8.26 -14.35 -12.93
CA TYR A 418 8.50 -12.94 -13.28
C TYR A 418 9.98 -12.58 -13.54
N HIS A 419 10.89 -13.55 -13.52
CA HIS A 419 12.35 -13.33 -13.69
C HIS A 419 12.90 -13.75 -15.06
N ARG A 420 12.04 -13.85 -16.09
CA ARG A 420 12.49 -13.85 -17.49
C ARG A 420 12.31 -12.45 -18.07
N GLY A 421 13.26 -11.57 -17.78
CA GLY A 421 13.37 -10.22 -18.35
C GLY A 421 14.83 -9.85 -18.50
#